data_AF-A0A8C6BMV6-F1
#
_entry.id   AF-A0A8C6BMV6-F1
#
_cell.length_a   1.000
_cell.length_b   1.000
_cell.length_c   1.000
_cell.angle_alpha   90.00
_cell.angle_beta   90.00
_cell.angle_gamma   90.00
#
_symmetry.space_group_name_H-M   'P 1'
#
loop_
_entity.id
_entity.type
_entity.pdbx_description
1 polymer ?
#
loop_
_entity_poly.entity_id
_entity_poly.type
_entity_poly.pdbx_seq_one_letter_code
_entity_poly.pdbx_strand_id
1 'polypeptide(L)'
;MVSSIHAEKKDSKKMKVLESLIGMIQKFPYDDPAYDKLHEDLDRIRGKFKHLCSLLNVQPDFKISAESSGLHFEDDRRTKTKHKGTDVRMLSV
;
A
#
# COMPACT_ATOMS: atom_id res chain seq x y z
N MET A 1 15.92 2.10 -44.62
CA MET A 1 15.52 3.26 -43.78
C MET A 1 14.30 3.02 -42.89
N VAL A 2 13.47 1.99 -43.12
CA VAL A 2 12.27 1.72 -42.29
C VAL A 2 12.56 1.11 -40.91
N SER A 3 13.71 0.45 -40.71
CA SER A 3 14.04 -0.23 -39.45
C SER A 3 14.30 0.72 -38.27
N SER A 4 14.74 1.95 -38.51
CA SER A 4 15.10 2.91 -37.45
C SER A 4 13.89 3.66 -36.86
N ILE A 5 12.80 3.81 -37.62
CA ILE A 5 11.61 4.56 -37.19
C ILE A 5 10.83 3.80 -36.11
N HIS A 6 10.87 2.46 -36.14
CA HIS A 6 10.20 1.61 -35.16
C HIS A 6 10.87 1.66 -33.79
N ALA A 7 12.20 1.72 -33.73
CA ALA A 7 12.95 1.86 -32.49
C ALA A 7 12.65 3.22 -31.83
N GLU A 8 12.77 4.31 -32.58
CA GLU A 8 12.57 5.67 -32.09
C GLU A 8 11.12 5.91 -31.60
N LYS A 9 10.13 5.39 -32.34
CA LYS A 9 8.71 5.41 -31.91
C LYS A 9 8.48 4.61 -30.62
N LYS A 10 9.12 3.45 -30.47
CA LYS A 10 8.95 2.58 -29.29
C LYS A 10 9.54 3.23 -28.04
N ASP A 11 10.66 3.93 -28.16
CA ASP A 11 11.28 4.64 -27.05
C ASP A 11 10.54 5.94 -26.69
N SER A 12 9.97 6.64 -27.69
CA SER A 12 9.09 7.78 -27.43
C SER A 12 7.84 7.42 -26.61
N LYS A 13 7.27 6.23 -26.84
CA LYS A 13 6.09 5.74 -26.10
C LYS A 13 6.45 5.40 -24.65
N LYS A 14 7.59 4.74 -24.41
CA LYS A 14 8.09 4.45 -23.06
C LYS A 14 8.27 5.75 -22.27
N MET A 15 8.89 6.75 -22.88
CA MET A 15 9.15 8.05 -22.24
C MET A 15 7.83 8.75 -21.85
N LYS A 16 6.85 8.81 -22.75
CA LYS A 16 5.54 9.42 -22.45
C LYS A 16 4.81 8.76 -21.27
N VAL A 17 4.89 7.42 -21.17
CA VAL A 17 4.26 6.68 -20.07
C VAL A 17 5.01 6.92 -18.76
N LEU A 18 6.35 6.99 -18.81
CA LEU A 18 7.19 7.30 -17.67
C LEU A 18 6.91 8.72 -17.13
N GLU A 19 6.91 9.73 -17.99
CA GLU A 19 6.58 11.12 -17.63
C GLU A 19 5.17 11.23 -17.02
N SER A 20 4.19 10.52 -17.60
CA SER A 20 2.83 10.47 -17.05
C SER A 20 2.78 9.82 -15.67
N LEU A 21 3.57 8.77 -15.41
CA LEU A 21 3.63 8.10 -14.11
C LEU A 21 4.28 9.01 -13.07
N ILE A 22 5.42 9.63 -13.40
CA ILE A 22 6.14 10.57 -12.53
C ILE A 22 5.21 11.75 -12.17
N GLY A 23 4.56 12.34 -13.15
CA GLY A 23 3.66 13.48 -12.92
C GLY A 23 2.46 13.14 -12.02
N MET A 24 2.00 11.89 -12.03
CA MET A 24 0.94 11.45 -11.11
C MET A 24 1.47 11.27 -9.68
N ILE A 25 2.66 10.71 -9.52
CA ILE A 25 3.29 10.53 -8.20
C ILE A 25 3.61 11.89 -7.57
N GLN A 26 4.18 12.83 -8.34
CA GLN A 26 4.53 14.16 -7.85
C GLN A 26 3.32 15.00 -7.41
N LYS A 27 2.17 14.80 -8.05
CA LYS A 27 0.93 15.52 -7.72
C LYS A 27 0.10 14.86 -6.63
N PHE A 28 0.54 13.69 -6.15
CA PHE A 28 -0.20 12.95 -5.16
C PHE A 28 -0.22 13.72 -3.82
N PRO A 29 -1.40 13.94 -3.22
CA PRO A 29 -1.53 14.78 -2.03
C PRO A 29 -1.14 14.00 -0.76
N TYR A 30 0.16 13.92 -0.48
CA TYR A 30 0.69 13.19 0.69
C TYR A 30 0.28 13.81 2.04
N ASP A 31 -0.02 15.11 2.05
CA ASP A 31 -0.32 15.87 3.27
C ASP A 31 -1.81 15.84 3.67
N ASP A 32 -2.68 15.29 2.82
CA ASP A 32 -4.12 15.21 3.08
C ASP A 32 -4.55 13.77 3.40
N PRO A 33 -4.71 13.42 4.69
CA PRO A 33 -5.19 12.09 5.08
C PRO A 33 -6.66 11.84 4.74
N ALA A 34 -7.43 12.88 4.37
CA ALA A 34 -8.84 12.78 4.02
C ALA A 34 -9.07 12.78 2.49
N TYR A 35 -8.01 12.58 1.69
CA TYR A 35 -8.10 12.61 0.23
C TYR A 35 -9.13 11.59 -0.30
N ASP A 36 -10.22 12.11 -0.85
CA ASP A 36 -11.41 11.36 -1.28
C ASP A 36 -11.15 10.46 -2.50
N LYS A 37 -10.16 10.82 -3.32
CA LYS A 37 -9.78 10.09 -4.55
C LYS A 37 -8.55 9.19 -4.37
N LEU A 38 -8.15 8.93 -3.13
CA LEU A 38 -6.97 8.13 -2.82
C LEU A 38 -6.95 6.79 -3.58
N HIS A 39 -8.05 6.05 -3.50
CA HIS A 39 -8.16 4.74 -4.15
C HIS A 39 -8.10 4.84 -5.69
N GLU A 40 -8.79 5.80 -6.28
CA GLU A 40 -8.81 6.01 -7.73
C GLU A 40 -7.42 6.36 -8.27
N ASP A 41 -6.72 7.27 -7.59
CA ASP A 41 -5.38 7.71 -7.98
C ASP A 41 -4.35 6.59 -7.83
N LEU A 42 -4.43 5.81 -6.75
CA LEU A 42 -3.57 4.64 -6.54
C LEU A 42 -3.79 3.58 -7.64
N ASP A 43 -5.04 3.31 -8.00
CA ASP A 43 -5.37 2.39 -9.09
C ASP A 43 -4.81 2.89 -10.44
N ARG A 44 -4.91 4.20 -10.68
CA ARG A 44 -4.37 4.83 -11.90
C ARG A 44 -2.84 4.75 -11.92
N ILE A 45 -2.16 4.99 -10.80
CA ILE A 45 -0.70 4.83 -10.64
C ILE A 45 -0.29 3.38 -10.93
N ARG A 46 -0.98 2.40 -10.32
CA ARG A 46 -0.73 0.97 -10.54
C ARG A 46 -0.93 0.57 -12.00
N GLY A 47 -1.97 1.10 -12.65
CA GLY A 47 -2.24 0.89 -14.07
C GLY A 47 -1.11 1.40 -14.96
N LYS A 48 -0.62 2.62 -14.71
CA LYS A 48 0.50 3.21 -15.47
C LYS A 48 1.80 2.44 -15.27
N PHE A 49 2.09 2.00 -14.05
CA PHE A 49 3.25 1.16 -13.77
C PHE A 49 3.19 -0.17 -14.53
N LYS A 50 2.05 -0.89 -14.47
CA LYS A 50 1.86 -2.13 -15.24
C LYS A 50 2.06 -1.92 -16.74
N HIS A 51 1.58 -0.79 -17.26
CA HIS A 51 1.77 -0.43 -18.66
C HIS A 51 3.25 -0.19 -18.99
N LEU A 52 3.99 0.50 -18.14
CA LEU A 52 5.43 0.70 -18.30
C LEU A 52 6.20 -0.64 -18.27
N CYS A 53 5.90 -1.53 -17.32
CA CYS A 53 6.48 -2.87 -17.25
C CYS A 53 6.25 -3.68 -18.52
N SER A 54 5.02 -3.63 -19.07
CA SER A 54 4.70 -4.24 -20.37
C SER A 54 5.54 -3.67 -21.51
N LEU A 55 5.76 -2.34 -21.55
CA LEU A 55 6.61 -1.70 -22.56
C LEU A 55 8.10 -2.05 -22.42
N LEU A 56 8.54 -2.34 -21.19
CA LEU A 56 9.89 -2.80 -20.87
C LEU A 56 10.06 -4.32 -20.97
N ASN A 57 8.98 -5.05 -21.27
CA ASN A 57 8.97 -6.51 -21.33
C ASN A 57 9.38 -7.18 -19.99
N VAL A 58 9.08 -6.52 -18.87
CA VAL A 58 9.32 -7.00 -17.50
C VAL A 58 7.99 -7.34 -16.85
N GLN A 59 7.91 -8.45 -16.11
CA GLN A 59 6.72 -8.79 -15.34
C GLN A 59 6.65 -7.95 -14.06
N PRO A 60 5.55 -7.22 -13.81
CA PRO A 60 5.39 -6.51 -12.56
C PRO A 60 5.08 -7.50 -11.43
N ASP A 61 6.01 -7.68 -10.49
CA ASP A 61 5.82 -8.53 -9.30
C ASP A 61 5.25 -7.70 -8.14
N PHE A 62 3.92 -7.62 -8.08
CA PHE A 62 3.21 -7.00 -6.95
C PHE A 62 2.87 -8.07 -5.91
N LYS A 63 3.89 -8.63 -5.24
CA LYS A 63 3.63 -9.47 -4.06
C LYS A 63 3.17 -8.59 -2.91
N ILE A 64 1.87 -8.37 -2.83
CA ILE A 64 1.21 -7.92 -1.62
C ILE A 64 0.98 -9.18 -0.79
N SER A 65 2.04 -9.67 -0.14
CA SER A 65 1.89 -10.71 0.87
C SER A 65 1.16 -10.09 2.06
N ALA A 66 -0.13 -10.39 2.17
CA ALA A 66 -1.00 -10.00 3.30
C ALA A 66 -0.43 -10.46 4.66
N GLU A 67 0.52 -11.39 4.64
CA GLU A 67 1.31 -11.90 5.78
C GLU A 67 2.39 -10.92 6.32
N SER A 68 2.66 -9.78 5.68
CA SER A 68 3.58 -8.75 6.21
C SER A 68 2.91 -7.61 6.97
N SER A 69 1.60 -7.40 6.79
CA SER A 69 0.80 -6.49 7.60
C SER A 69 0.38 -7.20 8.89
N GLY A 70 1.36 -7.59 9.71
CA GLY A 70 1.20 -8.08 11.08
C GLY A 70 0.74 -6.97 12.03
N LEU A 71 -0.28 -6.22 11.64
CA LEU A 71 -0.95 -5.25 12.49
C LEU A 71 -2.00 -6.02 13.30
N HIS A 72 -1.55 -6.90 14.20
CA HIS A 72 -2.42 -7.49 15.20
C HIS A 72 -2.82 -6.36 16.15
N PHE A 73 -4.02 -5.80 15.94
CA PHE A 73 -4.59 -4.79 16.81
C PHE A 73 -4.91 -5.48 18.15
N GLU A 74 -3.97 -5.40 19.10
CA GLU A 74 -4.22 -5.82 20.46
C GLU A 74 -5.18 -4.81 21.12
N ASP A 75 -6.47 -5.14 21.06
CA ASP A 75 -7.48 -4.55 21.93
C ASP A 75 -7.10 -4.84 23.40
N ASP A 76 -6.44 -3.87 24.05
CA ASP A 76 -6.17 -3.88 25.49
C ASP A 76 -7.50 -3.78 26.26
N ARG A 77 -8.17 -4.92 26.46
CA ARG A 77 -9.26 -5.03 27.44
C ARG A 77 -8.65 -4.96 28.83
N ARG A 78 -8.55 -3.74 29.36
CA ARG A 78 -8.31 -3.42 30.77
C ARG A 78 -9.24 -4.25 31.67
N THR A 79 -8.75 -5.36 32.21
CA THR A 79 -9.44 -6.09 33.28
C THR A 79 -9.13 -5.41 34.62
N LYS A 80 -10.13 -4.75 35.21
CA LYS A 80 -10.04 -4.27 36.60
C LYS A 80 -10.06 -5.49 37.54
N THR A 81 -8.92 -5.82 38.13
CA THR A 81 -8.85 -6.72 39.27
C THR A 81 -9.40 -6.01 40.51
N LYS A 82 -10.54 -6.47 41.04
CA LYS A 82 -11.02 -6.07 42.38
C LYS A 82 -10.28 -6.91 43.42
N HIS A 83 -9.63 -6.24 44.37
CA HIS A 83 -8.96 -6.86 45.50
C HIS A 83 -9.84 -6.87 46.75
N LYS A 84 -9.68 -7.95 47.53
CA LYS A 84 -9.91 -8.19 48.97
C LYS A 84 -11.27 -8.70 49.46
N GLY A 85 -11.19 -9.89 50.06
CA GLY A 85 -12.15 -10.46 50.99
C GLY A 85 -11.70 -11.84 51.47
N THR A 86 -10.62 -11.93 52.25
CA THR A 86 -10.31 -13.14 53.02
C THR A 86 -11.25 -13.19 54.22
N ASP A 87 -12.24 -14.08 54.21
CA ASP A 87 -13.03 -14.41 55.40
C ASP A 87 -12.22 -15.38 56.26
N VAL A 88 -11.60 -14.85 57.31
CA VAL A 88 -10.98 -15.64 58.37
C VAL A 88 -12.05 -15.94 59.40
N ARG A 89 -12.86 -16.97 59.16
CA ARG A 89 -13.66 -17.65 60.19
C ARG A 89 -13.71 -19.15 59.93
N MET A 90 -12.56 -19.79 60.07
CA MET A 90 -12.48 -21.21 60.41
C MET A 90 -11.42 -21.34 61.50
N LEU A 91 -11.75 -20.87 62.70
CA LEU A 91 -11.06 -21.16 63.97
C LEU A 91 -11.95 -20.59 65.08
N SER A 92 -12.90 -21.38 65.54
CA SER A 92 -13.31 -21.40 66.95
C SER A 92 -14.20 -22.62 67.21
N VAL A 93 -13.54 -23.59 67.87
CA VAL A 93 -14.04 -24.61 68.83
C VAL A 93 -15.12 -25.57 68.35
#